data_AF-A0A451C787-F1
#
_entry.id   AF-A0A451C787-F1
#
_cell.length_a   1.000
_cell.length_b   1.000
_cell.length_c   1.000
_cell.angle_alpha   90.00
_cell.angle_beta   90.00
_cell.angle_gamma   90.00
#
_symmetry.space_group_name_H-M   'P 1'
#
loop_
_entity.id
_entity.type
_entity.pdbx_description
1 polymer ?
#
loop_
_entity_poly.entity_id
_entity_poly.type
_entity_poly.pdbx_seq_one_letter_code
_entity_poly.pdbx_strand_id
1 'polypeptide(L)'
;MDRKLFIDTMVFLHFRPLDELDLPSRLQSDTITLVVPRITIRELDKHKSEHRNRKVRERTLRVLKEFETAITNGKPLKGGIVVEPFSTYPKDQLDKLPLNPEWADDVLIASVVAYKEISGNTDVTIISQDTGIRLTCRNHGIATLQLDPNEMLPEDLDCYVLRNSRDIVP
;
A
#
# COMPACT_ATOMS: atom_id res chain seq x y z
N MET A 1 19.29 -7.84 -2.35
CA MET A 1 18.90 -7.41 -0.98
C MET A 1 17.42 -7.71 -0.80
N ASP A 2 16.91 -7.86 0.42
CA ASP A 2 15.48 -8.07 0.68
C ASP A 2 14.81 -6.78 1.10
N ARG A 3 13.67 -6.43 0.49
CA ARG A 3 12.91 -5.22 0.79
C ARG A 3 11.53 -5.56 1.32
N LYS A 4 11.17 -4.92 2.43
CA LYS A 4 9.83 -4.99 3.00
C LYS A 4 9.00 -3.81 2.51
N LEU A 5 7.82 -4.12 1.99
CA LEU A 5 6.96 -3.17 1.32
C LEU A 5 5.58 -3.17 1.98
N PHE A 6 5.07 -1.99 2.27
CA PHE A 6 3.68 -1.74 2.63
C PHE A 6 3.05 -0.90 1.51
N ILE A 7 1.76 -1.11 1.25
CA ILE A 7 1.07 -0.42 0.17
C ILE A 7 -0.23 0.16 0.72
N ASP A 8 -0.43 1.43 0.45
CA ASP A 8 -1.68 2.15 0.67
C ASP A 8 -2.81 1.49 -0.14
N THR A 9 -3.97 1.32 0.51
CA THR A 9 -5.15 0.71 -0.10
C THR A 9 -5.51 1.36 -1.45
N MET A 10 -5.36 2.68 -1.59
CA MET A 10 -5.69 3.40 -2.82
C MET A 10 -4.86 2.96 -4.03
N VAL A 11 -3.61 2.53 -3.80
CA VAL A 11 -2.75 2.05 -4.88
C VAL A 11 -3.33 0.80 -5.52
N PHE A 12 -3.86 -0.13 -4.72
CA PHE A 12 -4.53 -1.34 -5.23
C PHE A 12 -5.78 -1.03 -6.06
N LEU A 13 -6.41 0.12 -5.83
CA LEU A 13 -7.67 0.47 -6.49
C LEU A 13 -7.45 1.21 -7.81
N HIS A 14 -6.43 2.07 -7.87
CA HIS A 14 -6.25 3.05 -8.95
C HIS A 14 -5.04 2.80 -9.85
N PHE A 15 -4.14 1.88 -9.47
CA PHE A 15 -2.96 1.54 -10.26
C PHE A 15 -3.09 0.17 -10.90
N ARG A 16 -2.18 -0.09 -11.85
CA ARG A 16 -2.00 -1.42 -12.41
C ARG A 16 -1.73 -2.44 -11.30
N PRO A 17 -2.17 -3.70 -11.51
CA PRO A 17 -1.86 -4.82 -10.62
C PRO A 17 -0.36 -4.89 -10.25
N LEU A 18 -0.05 -5.31 -9.02
CA LEU A 18 1.33 -5.33 -8.53
C LEU A 18 2.28 -6.19 -9.37
N ASP A 19 1.75 -7.24 -10.00
CA ASP A 19 2.49 -8.15 -10.88
C ASP A 19 2.81 -7.54 -12.26
N GLU A 20 2.27 -6.37 -12.57
CA GLU A 20 2.57 -5.58 -13.77
C GLU A 20 3.49 -4.39 -13.47
N LEU A 21 3.71 -4.07 -12.19
CA LEU A 21 4.61 -3.00 -11.77
C LEU A 21 6.04 -3.52 -11.69
N ASP A 22 7.01 -2.81 -12.27
CA ASP A 22 8.43 -3.09 -12.11
C ASP A 22 8.95 -2.63 -10.73
N LEU A 23 8.43 -3.25 -9.68
CA LEU A 23 8.85 -3.00 -8.30
C LEU A 23 10.32 -3.37 -8.04
N PRO A 24 10.89 -4.46 -8.60
CA PRO A 24 12.30 -4.81 -8.40
C PRO A 24 13.26 -3.69 -8.81
N SER A 25 13.08 -3.10 -10.00
CA SER A 25 13.92 -1.98 -10.45
C SER A 25 13.71 -0.73 -9.60
N ARG A 26 12.45 -0.42 -9.23
CA ARG A 26 12.11 0.77 -8.44
C ARG A 26 12.64 0.71 -7.00
N LEU A 27 12.66 -0.48 -6.40
CA LEU A 27 13.13 -0.71 -5.03
C LEU A 27 14.59 -1.17 -4.96
N GLN A 28 15.24 -1.34 -6.13
CA GLN A 28 16.60 -1.86 -6.28
C GLN A 28 16.80 -3.18 -5.50
N SER A 29 15.86 -4.11 -5.70
CA SER A 29 15.74 -5.31 -4.87
C SER A 29 15.32 -6.52 -5.68
N ASP A 30 16.06 -7.62 -5.53
CA ASP A 30 15.75 -8.90 -6.19
C ASP A 30 14.62 -9.65 -5.47
N THR A 31 14.47 -9.41 -4.16
CA THR A 31 13.40 -10.00 -3.35
C THR A 31 12.56 -8.91 -2.71
N ILE A 32 11.25 -9.04 -2.85
CA ILE A 32 10.26 -8.12 -2.31
C ILE A 32 9.26 -8.92 -1.49
N THR A 33 9.08 -8.50 -0.25
CA THR A 33 8.01 -8.99 0.61
C THR A 33 6.98 -7.89 0.79
N LEU A 34 5.77 -8.11 0.29
CA LEU A 34 4.60 -7.31 0.60
C LEU A 34 4.07 -7.70 1.98
N VAL A 35 4.26 -6.82 2.95
CA VAL A 35 3.72 -6.96 4.30
C VAL A 35 2.32 -6.34 4.31
N VAL A 36 1.32 -7.15 4.65
CA VAL A 36 -0.10 -6.74 4.60
C VAL A 36 -0.66 -6.63 6.01
N PRO A 37 -0.79 -5.40 6.56
CA PRO A 37 -1.36 -5.21 7.89
C PRO A 37 -2.88 -5.39 7.89
N ARG A 38 -3.45 -5.67 9.07
CA ARG A 38 -4.91 -5.82 9.22
C ARG A 38 -5.70 -4.62 8.72
N ILE A 39 -5.18 -3.40 8.85
CA ILE A 39 -5.86 -2.19 8.41
C ILE A 39 -6.07 -2.18 6.90
N THR A 40 -5.06 -2.56 6.11
CA THR A 40 -5.17 -2.70 4.65
C THR A 40 -6.24 -3.71 4.26
N ILE A 41 -6.28 -4.88 4.92
CA ILE A 41 -7.34 -5.87 4.67
C ILE A 41 -8.72 -5.28 4.98
N ARG A 42 -8.87 -4.58 6.10
CA ARG A 42 -10.15 -3.96 6.51
C ARG A 42 -10.62 -2.91 5.51
N GLU A 43 -9.71 -2.07 5.02
CA GLU A 43 -10.04 -1.08 4.00
C GLU A 43 -10.42 -1.73 2.68
N LEU A 44 -9.66 -2.73 2.21
CA LEU A 44 -10.02 -3.52 1.05
C LEU A 44 -11.40 -4.18 1.23
N ASP A 45 -11.68 -4.82 2.37
CA ASP A 45 -13.01 -5.40 2.61
C ASP A 45 -14.14 -4.38 2.56
N LYS A 46 -13.92 -3.18 3.10
CA LYS A 46 -14.86 -2.05 2.99
C LYS A 46 -15.06 -1.63 1.53
N HIS A 47 -13.98 -1.49 0.77
CA HIS A 47 -14.08 -1.14 -0.66
C HIS A 47 -14.76 -2.23 -1.48
N LYS A 48 -14.55 -3.51 -1.15
CA LYS A 48 -15.23 -4.65 -1.77
C LYS A 48 -16.75 -4.59 -1.60
N SER A 49 -17.25 -4.22 -0.43
CA SER A 49 -18.69 -4.22 -0.12
C SER A 49 -19.39 -2.90 -0.46
N GLU A 50 -18.76 -1.75 -0.14
CA GLU A 50 -19.45 -0.45 -0.08
C GLU A 50 -19.08 0.50 -1.23
N HIS A 51 -18.00 0.24 -1.97
CA HIS A 51 -17.54 1.21 -2.97
C HIS A 51 -18.56 1.34 -4.11
N ARG A 52 -18.89 2.57 -4.52
CA ARG A 52 -19.95 2.83 -5.52
C ARG A 52 -19.61 2.29 -6.91
N ASN A 53 -18.36 2.42 -7.33
CA ASN A 53 -17.88 1.92 -8.63
C ASN A 53 -17.71 0.39 -8.58
N ARG A 54 -18.43 -0.33 -9.44
CA ARG A 54 -18.35 -1.80 -9.58
C ARG A 54 -16.95 -2.29 -9.92
N LYS A 55 -16.23 -1.61 -10.82
CA LYS A 55 -14.87 -2.01 -11.22
C LYS A 55 -13.90 -1.98 -10.05
N VAL A 56 -14.03 -0.98 -9.17
CA VAL A 56 -13.23 -0.90 -7.95
C VAL A 56 -13.55 -2.08 -7.02
N ARG A 57 -14.83 -2.41 -6.79
CA ARG A 57 -15.21 -3.59 -5.98
C ARG A 57 -14.61 -4.88 -6.54
N GLU A 58 -14.64 -5.05 -7.87
CA GLU A 58 -14.06 -6.21 -8.56
C GLU A 58 -12.54 -6.29 -8.40
N ARG A 59 -11.82 -5.17 -8.51
CA ARG A 59 -10.37 -5.11 -8.25
C ARG A 59 -10.06 -5.47 -6.80
N THR A 60 -10.81 -4.92 -5.86
CA THR A 60 -10.59 -5.20 -4.44
C THR A 60 -10.81 -6.68 -4.11
N LEU A 61 -11.86 -7.28 -4.68
CA LEU A 61 -12.11 -8.72 -4.55
C LEU A 61 -10.95 -9.54 -5.12
N ARG A 62 -10.42 -9.15 -6.28
CA ARG A 62 -9.25 -9.81 -6.89
C ARG A 62 -8.03 -9.76 -5.96
N VAL A 63 -7.69 -8.58 -5.44
CA VAL A 63 -6.54 -8.38 -4.55
C VAL A 63 -6.67 -9.23 -3.28
N LEU A 64 -7.85 -9.23 -2.63
CA LEU A 64 -8.08 -10.05 -1.45
C LEU A 64 -7.94 -11.54 -1.73
N LYS A 65 -8.45 -12.02 -2.88
CA LYS A 65 -8.29 -13.42 -3.31
C LYS A 65 -6.83 -13.77 -3.58
N GLU A 66 -6.06 -12.85 -4.17
CA GLU A 66 -4.64 -13.03 -4.41
C GLU A 66 -3.85 -13.13 -3.09
N PHE A 67 -4.15 -12.25 -2.12
CA PHE A 67 -3.57 -12.33 -0.78
C PHE A 67 -3.90 -13.65 -0.09
N GLU A 68 -5.17 -14.02 -0.04
CA GLU A 68 -5.60 -15.30 0.54
C GLU A 68 -4.86 -16.48 -0.11
N THR A 69 -4.83 -16.53 -1.44
CA THR A 69 -4.15 -17.59 -2.19
C THR A 69 -2.64 -17.63 -1.90
N ALA A 70 -1.98 -16.46 -1.88
CA ALA A 70 -0.55 -16.35 -1.65
C ALA A 70 -0.18 -16.79 -0.22
N ILE A 71 -0.94 -16.32 0.77
CA ILE A 71 -0.72 -16.61 2.19
C ILE A 71 -1.00 -18.08 2.50
N THR A 72 -2.14 -18.61 2.06
CA THR A 72 -2.54 -20.01 2.36
C THR A 72 -1.65 -21.03 1.66
N ASN A 73 -1.27 -20.78 0.42
CA ASN A 73 -0.45 -21.74 -0.35
C ASN A 73 1.06 -21.51 -0.19
N GLY A 74 1.48 -20.45 0.50
CA GLY A 74 2.88 -20.05 0.62
C GLY A 74 3.53 -19.75 -0.74
N LYS A 75 2.74 -19.31 -1.73
CA LYS A 75 3.21 -19.01 -3.08
C LYS A 75 3.33 -17.51 -3.27
N PRO A 76 4.42 -17.01 -3.88
CA PRO A 76 4.51 -15.61 -4.23
C PRO A 76 3.43 -15.23 -5.24
N LEU A 77 3.05 -13.96 -5.25
CA LEU A 77 2.29 -13.38 -6.35
C LEU A 77 3.10 -13.49 -7.64
N LYS A 78 2.40 -13.31 -8.77
CA LYS A 78 3.08 -13.15 -10.05
C LYS A 78 4.06 -11.98 -9.96
N GLY A 79 5.24 -12.13 -10.58
CA GLY A 79 6.36 -11.20 -10.38
C GLY A 79 7.27 -11.53 -9.18
N GLY A 80 7.01 -12.62 -8.45
CA GLY A 80 7.91 -13.11 -7.39
C GLY A 80 7.75 -12.40 -6.04
N ILE A 81 6.70 -11.61 -5.87
CA ILE A 81 6.42 -10.87 -4.64
C ILE A 81 5.89 -11.83 -3.57
N VAL A 82 6.61 -11.99 -2.47
CA VAL A 82 6.16 -12.79 -1.32
C VAL A 82 5.16 -11.97 -0.51
N VAL A 83 4.05 -12.59 -0.08
CA VAL A 83 3.04 -11.91 0.75
C VAL A 83 3.17 -12.40 2.18
N GLU A 84 3.30 -11.47 3.11
CA GLU A 84 3.41 -11.73 4.54
C GLU A 84 2.26 -11.02 5.29
N PRO A 85 1.36 -11.77 5.97
CA PRO A 85 0.31 -11.15 6.75
C PRO A 85 0.87 -10.57 8.06
N PHE A 86 0.59 -9.29 8.34
CA PHE A 86 0.94 -8.66 9.59
C PHE A 86 -0.29 -8.49 10.48
N SER A 87 -0.44 -9.41 11.42
CA SER A 87 -1.62 -9.54 12.29
C SER A 87 -1.52 -8.75 13.60
N THR A 88 -0.41 -8.06 13.87
CA THR A 88 -0.24 -7.27 15.09
C THR A 88 -0.96 -5.93 14.95
N TYR A 89 -1.79 -5.58 15.93
CA TYR A 89 -2.38 -4.25 16.02
C TYR A 89 -1.38 -3.31 16.72
N PRO A 90 -1.03 -2.15 16.15
CA PRO A 90 0.08 -1.31 16.61
C PRO A 90 -0.32 -0.40 17.78
N LYS A 91 -0.87 -0.98 18.85
CA LYS A 91 -1.38 -0.21 20.00
C LYS A 91 -0.30 0.67 20.62
N ASP A 92 0.84 0.08 20.92
CA ASP A 92 1.96 0.78 21.55
C ASP A 92 2.44 1.96 20.72
N GLN A 93 2.50 1.81 19.40
CA GLN A 93 2.94 2.86 18.48
C GLN A 93 1.88 3.96 18.38
N LEU A 94 0.59 3.62 18.35
CA LEU A 94 -0.50 4.59 18.40
C LEU A 94 -0.53 5.39 19.71
N ASP A 95 -0.16 4.76 20.83
CA ASP A 95 -0.11 5.43 22.14
C ASP A 95 1.14 6.33 22.30
N LYS A 96 2.27 5.97 21.65
CA LYS A 96 3.57 6.66 21.79
C LYS A 96 3.83 7.72 20.73
N LEU A 97 3.23 7.60 19.56
CA LEU A 97 3.42 8.50 18.43
C LEU A 97 2.24 9.47 18.31
N PRO A 98 2.43 10.66 17.71
CA PRO A 98 1.34 11.59 17.42
C PRO A 98 0.50 11.10 16.22
N LEU A 99 -0.09 9.91 16.34
CA LEU A 99 -0.89 9.23 15.32
C LEU A 99 -2.30 8.99 15.87
N ASN A 100 -3.30 9.15 15.01
CA ASN A 100 -4.70 9.01 15.39
C ASN A 100 -5.19 7.57 15.12
N PRO A 101 -5.63 6.80 16.14
CA PRO A 101 -6.15 5.44 15.96
C PRO A 101 -7.45 5.37 15.14
N GLU A 102 -8.15 6.49 14.95
CA GLU A 102 -9.36 6.55 14.12
C GLU A 102 -9.07 6.71 12.63
N TRP A 103 -7.84 7.10 12.27
CA TRP A 103 -7.43 7.34 10.89
C TRP A 103 -6.68 6.13 10.34
N ALA A 104 -7.19 5.56 9.24
CA ALA A 104 -6.62 4.34 8.67
C ALA A 104 -5.15 4.53 8.24
N ASP A 105 -4.82 5.69 7.67
CA ASP A 105 -3.46 6.08 7.29
C ASP A 105 -2.50 6.06 8.48
N ASP A 106 -2.91 6.63 9.61
CA ASP A 106 -2.11 6.67 10.83
C ASP A 106 -1.96 5.26 11.43
N VAL A 107 -3.00 4.43 11.38
CA VAL A 107 -2.92 3.02 11.79
C VAL A 107 -2.01 2.22 10.86
N LEU A 108 -1.99 2.52 9.55
CA LEU A 108 -1.07 1.91 8.59
C LEU A 108 0.38 2.28 8.93
N ILE A 109 0.66 3.57 9.17
CA ILE A 109 1.99 4.06 9.55
C ILE A 109 2.44 3.45 10.88
N ALA A 110 1.56 3.43 11.89
CA ALA A 110 1.84 2.79 13.17
C ALA A 110 2.13 1.29 12.99
N SER A 111 1.40 0.61 12.10
CA SER A 111 1.64 -0.80 11.75
C SER A 111 3.03 -1.02 11.15
N VAL A 112 3.48 -0.09 10.30
CA VAL A 112 4.85 -0.13 9.74
C VAL A 112 5.90 0.03 10.83
N VAL A 113 5.72 0.99 11.76
CA VAL A 113 6.65 1.17 12.89
C VAL A 113 6.69 -0.09 13.76
N ALA A 114 5.53 -0.65 14.10
CA ALA A 114 5.44 -1.88 14.89
C ALA A 114 6.17 -3.04 14.21
N TYR A 115 5.99 -3.19 12.89
CA TYR A 115 6.68 -4.22 12.12
C TYR A 115 8.20 -4.03 12.14
N LYS A 116 8.70 -2.80 11.98
CA LYS A 116 10.14 -2.51 12.07
C LYS A 116 10.69 -2.94 13.43
N GLU A 117 10.03 -2.57 14.52
CA GLU A 117 10.48 -2.90 15.87
C GLU A 117 10.54 -4.42 16.09
N ILE A 118 9.50 -5.16 15.67
CA ILE A 118 9.43 -6.61 15.81
C ILE A 118 10.48 -7.32 14.94
N SER A 119 10.73 -6.80 13.73
CA SER A 119 11.63 -7.41 12.75
C SER A 119 13.10 -7.02 12.93
N GLY A 120 13.45 -6.29 13.99
CA GLY A 120 14.85 -5.88 14.23
C GLY A 120 15.29 -4.69 13.38
N ASN A 121 14.40 -3.72 13.17
CA ASN A 121 14.59 -2.48 12.40
C ASN A 121 14.94 -2.72 10.93
N THR A 122 14.24 -3.65 10.28
CA THR A 122 14.35 -3.85 8.83
C THR A 122 14.00 -2.58 8.04
N ASP A 123 14.65 -2.42 6.89
CA ASP A 123 14.27 -1.40 5.92
C ASP A 123 12.87 -1.68 5.35
N VAL A 124 11.98 -0.73 5.53
CA VAL A 124 10.60 -0.76 5.04
C VAL A 124 10.34 0.44 4.14
N THR A 125 9.56 0.23 3.10
CA THR A 125 9.05 1.29 2.22
C THR A 125 7.54 1.26 2.19
N ILE A 126 6.88 2.41 2.20
CA ILE A 126 5.45 2.54 1.90
C ILE A 126 5.27 3.07 0.49
N ILE A 127 4.49 2.38 -0.35
CA ILE A 127 4.00 2.94 -1.61
C ILE A 127 2.67 3.63 -1.36
N SER A 128 2.62 4.93 -1.64
CA SER A 128 1.41 5.73 -1.55
C SER A 128 1.49 6.96 -2.46
N GLN A 129 0.34 7.40 -2.97
CA GLN A 129 0.20 8.67 -3.67
C GLN A 129 -0.33 9.79 -2.77
N ASP A 130 -0.72 9.47 -1.53
CA ASP A 130 -1.26 10.43 -0.58
C ASP A 130 -0.17 11.28 0.05
N THR A 131 -0.34 12.60 0.00
CA THR A 131 0.64 13.55 0.52
C THR A 131 0.70 13.53 2.05
N GLY A 132 -0.43 13.32 2.72
CA GLY A 132 -0.51 13.17 4.17
C GLY A 132 0.32 11.98 4.65
N ILE A 133 0.11 10.80 4.06
CA ILE A 133 0.91 9.60 4.38
C ILE A 133 2.41 9.90 4.20
N ARG A 134 2.82 10.49 3.07
CA ARG A 134 4.25 10.76 2.82
C ARG A 134 4.86 11.75 3.81
N LEU A 135 4.14 12.80 4.18
CA LEU A 135 4.61 13.79 5.15
C LEU A 135 4.73 13.17 6.54
N THR A 136 3.73 12.40 6.98
CA THR A 136 3.76 11.70 8.27
C THR A 136 4.89 10.67 8.30
N CYS A 137 5.06 9.86 7.25
CA CYS A 137 6.16 8.89 7.15
C CYS A 137 7.54 9.54 7.27
N ARG A 138 7.73 10.71 6.65
CA ARG A 138 8.98 11.47 6.74
C ARG A 138 9.32 11.84 8.18
N ASN A 139 8.33 12.22 8.98
CA ASN A 139 8.53 12.57 10.40
C ASN A 139 8.93 11.35 11.26
N HIS A 140 8.65 10.13 10.78
CA HIS A 140 8.99 8.87 11.45
C HIS A 140 10.19 8.13 10.82
N GLY A 141 10.89 8.76 9.86
CA GLY A 141 12.05 8.12 9.20
C GLY A 141 11.68 6.88 8.40
N ILE A 142 10.48 6.85 7.81
CA ILE A 142 9.99 5.76 6.96
C ILE A 142 10.15 6.17 5.50
N ALA A 143 10.77 5.30 4.69
CA ALA A 143 10.92 5.55 3.26
C ALA A 143 9.56 5.45 2.57
N THR A 144 9.33 6.33 1.58
CA THR A 144 8.12 6.30 0.76
C THR A 144 8.48 6.29 -0.71
N LEU A 145 7.63 5.66 -1.52
CA LEU A 145 7.74 5.58 -2.96
C LEU A 145 6.42 5.99 -3.59
N GLN A 146 6.48 6.91 -4.54
CA GLN A 146 5.35 7.21 -5.43
C GLN A 146 5.50 6.43 -6.72
N LEU A 147 4.39 5.89 -7.22
CA LEU A 147 4.35 5.30 -8.55
C LEU A 147 4.22 6.40 -9.61
N ASP A 148 4.69 6.11 -10.82
CA ASP A 148 4.50 6.99 -11.96
C ASP A 148 3.00 7.07 -12.29
N PRO A 149 2.41 8.27 -12.50
CA PRO A 149 1.00 8.40 -12.90
C PRO A 149 0.63 7.57 -14.14
N ASN A 150 1.55 7.28 -15.05
CA ASN A 150 1.30 6.42 -16.22
C ASN A 150 1.01 4.94 -15.86
N GLU A 151 1.30 4.55 -14.62
CA GLU A 151 0.93 3.25 -14.07
C GLU A 151 -0.49 3.26 -13.46
N MET A 152 -1.18 4.41 -13.44
CA MET A 152 -2.60 4.46 -13.12
C MET A 152 -3.40 3.69 -14.17
N LEU A 153 -4.55 3.18 -13.75
CA LEU A 153 -5.51 2.61 -14.69
C LEU A 153 -6.04 3.70 -15.62
N PRO A 154 -6.34 3.40 -16.90
CA PRO A 154 -6.69 4.44 -17.88
C PRO A 154 -7.80 5.39 -17.43
N GLU A 155 -8.86 4.83 -16.82
CA GLU A 155 -9.99 5.61 -16.30
C GLU A 155 -9.62 6.54 -15.13
N ASP A 156 -8.61 6.18 -14.35
CA ASP A 156 -8.09 6.98 -13.25
C ASP A 156 -7.07 8.02 -13.76
N LEU A 157 -6.25 7.66 -14.75
CA LEU A 157 -5.29 8.55 -15.41
C LEU A 157 -6.00 9.71 -16.14
N ASP A 158 -7.06 9.42 -16.88
CA ASP A 158 -7.87 10.45 -17.56
C ASP A 158 -8.42 11.47 -16.54
N CYS A 159 -8.93 10.99 -15.40
CA CYS A 159 -9.40 11.84 -14.32
C CYS A 159 -8.26 12.67 -13.69
N TYR A 160 -7.08 12.08 -13.51
CA TYR A 160 -5.90 12.76 -12.98
C TYR A 160 -5.43 13.88 -13.93
N VAL A 161 -5.27 13.59 -15.21
CA VAL A 161 -4.86 14.57 -16.22
C VAL A 161 -5.87 15.71 -16.32
N LEU A 162 -7.18 15.43 -16.33
CA LEU A 162 -8.22 16.46 -16.36
C LEU A 162 -8.22 17.40 -15.15
N ARG A 163 -7.83 16.89 -13.98
CA ARG A 163 -7.72 17.72 -12.76
C ARG A 163 -6.48 18.60 -12.79
N ASN A 164 -5.34 18.06 -13.18
CA ASN A 164 -4.06 18.78 -13.18
C ASN A 164 -3.83 19.65 -14.43
N SER A 165 -4.61 19.46 -15.50
CA SER A 165 -4.58 20.32 -16.70
C SER A 165 -5.39 21.61 -16.53
N ARG A 166 -6.29 21.67 -15.54
CA ARG A 166 -7.04 22.89 -15.19
C ARG A 166 -6.20 23.93 -14.45
N ASP A 167 -5.02 23.53 -13.98
CA ASP A 167 -4.04 24.42 -13.35
C ASP A 167 -3.03 25.01 -14.37
N ILE A 168 -3.26 24.75 -15.67
CA ILE A 168 -2.51 25.36 -16.78
C ILE A 168 -3.50 26.17 -17.63
N VAL A 169 -4.04 27.23 -17.04
CA VAL A 169 -4.57 28.35 -17.81
C VAL A 169 -3.72 29.56 -17.43
N PRO A 170 -2.92 30.13 -18.37
CA PRO A 170 -2.09 31.30 -18.10
C PRO A 170 -2.93 32.54 -17.75
#